data_AF-A0A945G5V6-F1
#
_entry.id   AF-A0A945G5V6-F1
#
_cell.length_a   1.000
_cell.length_b   1.000
_cell.length_c   1.000
_cell.angle_alpha   90.00
_cell.angle_beta   90.00
_cell.angle_gamma   90.00
#
_symmetry.space_group_name_H-M   'P 1'
#
loop_
_entity.id
_entity.type
_entity.pdbx_description
1 polymer ?
#
loop_
_entity_poly.entity_id
_entity_poly.type
_entity_poly.pdbx_seq_one_letter_code
_entity_poly.pdbx_strand_id
1 'polypeptide(L)' 'MSRGLTLFTRNLTAKLLTCATALTMVVSDRPEIDRLATKLQKQGGGLLDLMQLVVTSRTFLTK' A
#
# COMPACT_ATOMS: atom_id res chain seq x y z
N MET A 1 18.05 -10.50 -2.46
CA MET A 1 16.87 -11.07 -3.15
C MET A 1 15.65 -10.23 -2.80
N SER A 2 15.30 -9.17 -3.56
CA SER A 2 14.21 -8.28 -3.08
C SER A 2 13.35 -7.55 -4.13
N ARG A 3 13.73 -7.50 -5.42
CA ARG A 3 13.00 -6.67 -6.40
C ARG A 3 11.57 -7.16 -6.70
N GLY A 4 11.32 -8.47 -6.63
CA GLY A 4 10.01 -9.07 -6.85
C GLY A 4 9.02 -8.88 -5.70
N LEU A 5 9.50 -8.95 -4.45
CA LEU A 5 8.67 -8.75 -3.26
C LEU A 5 8.10 -7.33 -3.23
N THR A 6 8.92 -6.33 -3.60
CA THR A 6 8.49 -4.93 -3.63
C THR A 6 7.38 -4.68 -4.65
N LEU A 7 7.43 -5.31 -5.83
CA LEU A 7 6.37 -5.17 -6.84
C LEU A 7 5.07 -5.86 -6.43
N PHE A 8 5.18 -7.05 -5.82
CA PHE A 8 4.00 -7.75 -5.29
C PHE A 8 3.32 -6.95 -4.19
N THR A 9 4.08 -6.50 -3.17
CA THR A 9 3.56 -5.67 -2.09
C THR A 9 2.94 -4.39 -2.64
N ARG A 10 3.60 -3.72 -3.59
CA ARG A 10 3.09 -2.49 -4.20
C ARG A 10 1.75 -2.72 -4.92
N ASN A 11 1.65 -3.75 -5.75
CA ASN A 11 0.42 -4.08 -6.47
C ASN A 11 -0.71 -4.50 -5.52
N LEU A 12 -0.37 -5.24 -4.44
CA LEU A 12 -1.32 -5.65 -3.43
C LEU A 12 -1.84 -4.45 -2.64
N THR A 13 -0.96 -3.56 -2.19
CA THR A 13 -1.34 -2.28 -1.56
C THR A 13 -2.24 -1.47 -2.48
N ALA A 14 -1.96 -1.43 -3.79
CA ALA A 14 -2.76 -0.69 -4.74
C ALA A 14 -4.19 -1.25 -4.88
N LYS A 15 -4.31 -2.59 -4.97
CA LYS A 15 -5.61 -3.27 -4.98
C LYS A 15 -6.37 -3.06 -3.68
N LEU A 16 -5.70 -3.16 -2.53
CA LEU A 16 -6.32 -2.95 -1.22
C LEU A 16 -6.86 -1.53 -1.08
N LEU A 17 -6.09 -0.53 -1.49
CA LEU A 17 -6.55 0.87 -1.51
C LEU A 17 -7.72 1.06 -2.47
N THR A 18 -7.68 0.46 -3.66
CA THR A 18 -8.82 0.52 -4.60
C THR A 18 -10.09 -0.08 -3.98
N CYS A 19 -9.97 -1.21 -3.29
CA CYS A 19 -11.10 -1.83 -2.59
C CYS A 19 -11.58 -1.00 -1.40
N ALA A 20 -10.66 -0.40 -0.64
CA ALA A 20 -10.97 0.35 0.57
C ALA A 20 -11.62 1.71 0.26
N THR A 21 -11.15 2.40 -0.80
CA THR A 21 -11.63 3.72 -1.20
C THR A 21 -12.70 3.68 -2.29
N ALA A 22 -13.02 2.48 -2.83
CA ALA A 22 -13.90 2.28 -3.99
C ALA A 22 -13.54 3.14 -5.23
N LEU A 23 -12.31 3.65 -5.29
CA LEU A 23 -11.80 4.58 -6.29
C LEU A 23 -10.57 3.98 -6.96
N THR A 24 -10.45 4.17 -8.27
CA THR A 24 -9.27 3.74 -9.02
C THR A 24 -8.07 4.58 -8.60
N MET A 25 -6.99 3.91 -8.20
CA MET A 25 -5.75 4.61 -7.85
C MET A 25 -5.16 5.35 -9.06
N VAL A 26 -4.84 6.61 -8.87
CA VAL A 26 -4.29 7.49 -9.90
C VAL A 26 -2.77 7.54 -9.76
N VAL A 27 -2.05 8.00 -10.79
CA VAL A 27 -0.59 8.13 -10.76
C VAL A 27 -0.11 8.94 -9.54
N SER A 28 -0.89 9.91 -9.07
CA SER A 28 -0.63 10.71 -7.86
C SER A 28 -0.59 9.89 -6.57
N ASP A 29 -1.23 8.73 -6.52
CA ASP A 29 -1.24 7.87 -5.32
C ASP A 29 -0.01 6.94 -5.27
N ARG A 30 0.73 6.77 -6.40
CA ARG A 30 1.96 5.95 -6.46
C ARG A 30 2.99 6.23 -5.37
N PRO A 31 3.33 7.50 -5.02
CA PRO A 31 4.27 7.78 -3.94
C PRO A 31 3.75 7.36 -2.56
N GLU A 32 2.44 7.39 -2.29
CA GLU A 32 1.87 6.82 -1.06
C GLU A 32 2.01 5.30 -1.04
N ILE A 33 1.68 4.63 -2.16
CA ILE A 33 1.81 3.17 -2.27
C ILE A 33 3.26 2.73 -2.06
N ASP A 34 4.23 3.44 -2.64
CA ASP A 34 5.66 3.14 -2.45
C ASP A 34 6.13 3.38 -1.01
N ARG A 35 5.60 4.41 -0.34
CA ARG A 35 5.86 4.64 1.10
C ARG A 35 5.33 3.51 1.95
N LEU A 36 4.10 3.06 1.72
CA LEU A 36 3.49 1.94 2.45
C LEU A 36 4.25 0.63 2.23
N ALA A 37 4.61 0.33 0.98
CA ALA A 37 5.39 -0.87 0.65
C ALA A 37 6.79 -0.85 1.28
N THR A 38 7.46 0.31 1.27
CA THR A 38 8.78 0.48 1.90
C THR A 38 8.69 0.37 3.42
N LYS A 39 7.62 0.90 4.03
CA LYS A 39 7.39 0.84 5.48
C LYS A 39 7.13 -0.60 5.94
N LEU A 40 6.34 -1.36 5.17
CA LEU A 40 6.13 -2.79 5.40
C LEU A 40 7.43 -3.58 5.31
N GLN A 41 8.23 -3.33 4.27
CA GLN A 41 9.51 -4.00 4.07
C GLN A 41 10.51 -3.70 5.19
N LYS A 42 10.51 -2.47 5.73
CA LYS A 42 11.33 -2.10 6.89
C LYS A 42 10.86 -2.75 8.20
N GLN A 43 9.56 -2.93 8.39
CA GLN A 43 9.02 -3.58 9.59
C GLN A 43 9.11 -5.10 9.54
N GLY A 44 9.35 -5.70 8.37
CA GLY A 44 9.23 -7.16 8.19
C GLY A 44 7.80 -7.67 8.41
N GLY A 45 6.82 -6.76 8.29
CA GLY A 45 5.42 -7.00 8.64
C GLY A 45 4.69 -7.86 7.60
N GLY A 46 3.64 -8.55 8.06
CA GLY A 46 2.82 -9.42 7.24
C GLY A 46 1.68 -8.70 6.53
N LEU A 47 0.75 -9.47 5.95
CA LEU A 47 -0.42 -8.92 5.26
C LEU A 47 -1.31 -8.07 6.18
N LEU A 48 -1.43 -8.45 7.46
CA LEU A 48 -2.23 -7.72 8.43
C LEU A 48 -1.66 -6.32 8.71
N ASP A 49 -0.33 -6.21 8.84
CA ASP A 49 0.35 -4.92 9.00
C ASP A 49 0.15 -4.05 7.77
N LEU A 50 0.17 -4.66 6.57
CA LEU A 50 -0.12 -3.94 5.33
C LEU A 50 -1.55 -3.39 5.31
N MET A 51 -2.54 -4.18 5.73
CA MET A 51 -3.92 -3.73 5.82
C MET A 51 -4.09 -2.59 6.83
N GLN A 52 -3.47 -2.70 8.01
CA GLN A 52 -3.48 -1.61 8.99
C GLN A 52 -2.83 -0.34 8.44
N LEU A 53 -1.69 -0.46 7.76
CA LEU A 53 -1.01 0.66 7.11
C LEU A 53 -1.87 1.31 6.02
N VAL A 54 -2.64 0.52 5.27
CA VAL A 54 -3.58 1.02 4.25
C VAL A 54 -4.74 1.77 4.88
N VAL A 55 -5.40 1.18 5.89
CA VAL A 55 -6.57 1.78 6.57
C VAL A 55 -6.19 3.02 7.39
N THR A 56 -4.96 3.08 7.90
CA THR A 56 -4.42 4.27 8.57
C THR A 56 -3.78 5.27 7.62
N SER A 57 -3.73 4.99 6.31
CA SER A 57 -3.13 5.90 5.34
C SER A 57 -4.01 7.13 5.13
N ARG A 58 -3.38 8.27 4.84
CA ARG A 58 -4.11 9.49 4.51
C ARG A 58 -4.98 9.32 3.28
N THR A 59 -4.57 8.49 2.31
CA THR A 59 -5.42 8.18 1.14
C THR A 59 -6.74 7.51 1.52
N PHE A 60 -6.79 6.72 2.60
CA PHE A 60 -8.05 6.16 3.09
C PHE A 60 -8.87 7.15 3.91
N LEU A 61 -8.22 8.02 4.69
CA LEU A 61 -8.90 8.97 5.58
C LEU A 61 -9.32 10.29 4.91
N THR A 62 -8.76 10.61 3.73
CA THR A 62 -8.94 11.92 3.07
C THR A 62 -9.71 11.82 1.74
N LYS A 63 -9.92 10.62 1.20
CA LYS A 63 -10.79 10.36 0.04
C LYS A 63 -12.03 9.61 0.49
#